data_AF-A0A3L9FRU7-F1
#
_entry.id   AF-A0A3L9FRU7-F1
#
_cell.length_a   1.000
_cell.length_b   1.000
_cell.length_c   1.000
_cell.angle_alpha   90.00
_cell.angle_beta   90.00
_cell.angle_gamma   90.00
#
_symmetry.space_group_name_H-M   'P 1'
#
loop_
_entity.id
_entity.type
_entity.pdbx_description
1 polymer ?
#
loop_
_entity_poly.entity_id
_entity_poly.type
_entity_poly.pdbx_seq_one_letter_code
_entity_poly.pdbx_strand_id
1 'polypeptide(L)'
;GLLLISTSCAYASSGGCGADSTSGATNYSSVVDDVTVNQTDNVTGREFTSATLSSTNWQYACTCSAGKAVKLVYMVSPVLTTTGHQAGYYKLNDSLDIKTTLQANDIPGLVTDQTVSVNTRFTQIKSNTVYSAATQTGVCQGDTSRYGPVNIGANTTFTLYVTKPFLGSMTIPK
;
A
#
# COMPACT_ATOMS: atom_id res chain seq x y z
N GLY A 1 47.11 30.19 -12.42
CA GLY A 1 46.51 29.59 -11.22
C GLY A 1 45.44 28.61 -11.66
N LEU A 2 45.52 27.35 -11.22
CA LEU A 2 44.59 26.29 -11.58
C LEU A 2 43.43 26.30 -10.56
N LEU A 3 42.21 26.63 -11.01
CA LEU A 3 41.03 26.63 -10.16
C LEU A 3 40.42 25.22 -10.15
N LEU A 4 40.64 24.48 -9.07
CA LEU A 4 40.00 23.18 -8.83
C LEU A 4 38.61 23.41 -8.20
N ILE A 5 37.56 23.27 -9.01
CA ILE A 5 36.17 23.30 -8.52
C ILE A 5 35.86 21.89 -8.01
N SER A 6 35.92 21.69 -6.70
CA SER A 6 35.48 20.45 -6.07
C SER A 6 33.95 20.37 -6.14
N THR A 7 33.43 19.73 -7.18
CA THR A 7 32.03 19.30 -7.20
C THR A 7 31.89 18.18 -6.18
N SER A 8 31.47 18.52 -4.97
CA SER A 8 31.04 17.52 -3.98
C SER A 8 29.95 16.67 -4.61
N CYS A 9 30.16 15.36 -4.70
CA CYS A 9 29.11 14.42 -5.08
C CYS A 9 27.94 14.61 -4.10
N ALA A 10 26.82 15.13 -4.57
CA ALA A 10 25.62 15.23 -3.76
C ALA A 10 25.10 13.81 -3.55
N TYR A 11 25.32 13.24 -2.36
CA TYR A 11 24.67 12.02 -1.97
C TYR A 11 23.16 12.28 -1.92
N ALA A 12 22.37 11.42 -2.59
CA ALA A 12 20.93 11.48 -2.46
C ALA A 12 20.55 11.15 -1.01
N SER A 13 20.05 12.14 -0.28
CA SER A 13 19.50 11.92 1.06
C SER A 13 18.22 11.11 0.93
N SER A 14 18.14 9.98 1.63
CA SER A 14 16.91 9.21 1.78
C SER A 14 16.19 9.61 3.07
N GLY A 15 14.87 9.71 3.03
CA GLY A 15 14.03 9.98 4.19
C GLY A 15 12.75 9.17 4.14
N GLY A 16 12.11 9.00 5.30
CA GLY A 16 10.81 8.36 5.38
C GLY A 16 9.71 9.29 4.86
N CYS A 17 8.61 8.70 4.39
CA CYS A 17 7.39 9.41 4.06
C CYS A 17 6.23 8.77 4.82
N GLY A 18 5.33 9.59 5.34
CA GLY A 18 4.10 9.14 5.98
C GLY A 18 2.98 10.14 5.74
N ALA A 19 1.87 9.93 6.43
CA ALA A 19 0.82 10.92 6.53
C ALA A 19 1.27 12.11 7.37
N ASP A 20 0.87 13.33 7.00
CA ASP A 20 1.16 14.51 7.80
C ASP A 20 0.40 14.48 9.15
N SER A 21 0.85 15.34 10.08
CA SER A 21 0.29 15.39 11.44
C SER A 21 -1.20 15.76 11.47
N THR A 22 -1.72 16.40 10.43
CA THR A 22 -3.14 16.78 10.31
C THR A 22 -4.00 15.61 9.84
N SER A 23 -3.44 14.76 8.97
CA SER A 23 -4.09 13.56 8.43
C SER A 23 -4.13 12.41 9.44
N GLY A 24 -3.18 12.36 10.39
CA GLY A 24 -3.05 11.27 11.36
C GLY A 24 -2.62 9.93 10.73
N ALA A 25 -2.53 8.87 11.55
CA ALA A 25 -2.29 7.52 11.01
C ALA A 25 -3.50 7.06 10.19
N THR A 26 -3.32 6.91 8.88
CA THR A 26 -4.39 6.53 7.96
C THR A 26 -4.59 5.03 7.98
N ASN A 27 -5.43 4.57 8.89
CA ASN A 27 -5.89 3.18 8.92
C ASN A 27 -7.15 3.07 8.06
N TYR A 28 -7.06 2.27 7.00
CA TYR A 28 -8.23 1.86 6.24
C TYR A 28 -8.88 0.68 6.95
N SER A 29 -10.09 0.88 7.49
CA SER A 29 -10.91 -0.22 8.00
C SER A 29 -11.68 -0.82 6.84
N SER A 30 -11.40 -2.09 6.56
CA SER A 30 -12.15 -2.87 5.59
C SER A 30 -13.00 -3.89 6.31
N VAL A 31 -14.30 -3.88 6.04
CA VAL A 31 -15.19 -4.96 6.44
C VAL A 31 -15.41 -5.79 5.19
N VAL A 32 -15.03 -7.07 5.25
CA VAL A 32 -15.58 -8.04 4.33
C VAL A 32 -17.01 -8.25 4.82
N ASP A 33 -18.00 -7.77 4.06
CA ASP A 33 -19.43 -7.97 4.38
C ASP A 33 -19.71 -9.45 4.70
N ASP A 34 -20.76 -9.73 5.46
CA ASP A 34 -21.17 -11.09 5.82
C ASP A 34 -21.28 -11.98 4.57
N VAL A 35 -20.22 -12.74 4.29
CA VAL A 35 -20.19 -13.67 3.16
C VAL A 35 -20.98 -14.90 3.56
N THR A 36 -22.19 -15.04 3.01
CA THR A 36 -22.94 -16.29 3.13
C THR A 36 -22.31 -17.32 2.20
N VAL A 37 -21.61 -18.30 2.79
CA VAL A 37 -21.01 -19.41 2.05
C VAL A 37 -22.00 -20.57 2.01
N ASN A 38 -22.54 -20.88 0.82
CA ASN A 38 -23.40 -22.05 0.65
C ASN A 38 -22.60 -23.34 0.89
N GLN A 39 -23.29 -24.42 1.30
CA GLN A 39 -22.65 -25.70 1.57
C GLN A 39 -21.84 -26.24 0.37
N THR A 40 -22.32 -26.00 -0.86
CA THR A 40 -21.64 -26.39 -2.10
C THR A 40 -20.37 -25.59 -2.38
N ASP A 41 -20.28 -24.37 -1.85
CA ASP A 41 -19.13 -23.48 -1.97
C ASP A 41 -18.13 -23.65 -0.80
N ASN A 42 -18.55 -24.27 0.29
CA ASN A 42 -17.70 -24.58 1.44
C ASN A 42 -16.84 -25.83 1.19
N VAL A 43 -15.98 -25.76 0.19
CA VAL A 43 -15.06 -26.82 -0.20
C VAL A 43 -13.64 -26.28 -0.28
N THR A 44 -12.65 -27.10 0.09
CA THR A 44 -11.24 -26.72 -0.08
C THR A 44 -10.98 -26.29 -1.52
N GLY A 45 -10.30 -25.17 -1.71
CA GLY A 45 -10.07 -24.62 -3.05
C GLY A 45 -10.99 -23.49 -3.45
N ARG A 46 -12.10 -23.26 -2.73
CA ARG A 46 -13.01 -22.17 -3.06
C ARG A 46 -12.44 -20.82 -2.67
N GLU A 47 -12.63 -19.82 -3.53
CA GLU A 47 -12.25 -18.44 -3.28
C GLU A 47 -13.46 -17.52 -3.21
N PHE A 48 -13.38 -16.53 -2.32
CA PHE A 48 -14.35 -15.44 -2.19
C PHE A 48 -13.59 -14.12 -2.26
N THR A 49 -14.08 -13.19 -3.06
CA THR A 49 -13.46 -11.87 -3.19
C THR A 49 -14.36 -10.81 -2.59
N SER A 50 -13.75 -9.87 -1.88
CA SER A 50 -14.39 -8.67 -1.36
C SER A 50 -13.50 -7.49 -1.66
N ALA A 51 -14.08 -6.45 -2.24
CA ALA A 51 -13.40 -5.20 -2.50
C ALA A 51 -13.88 -4.16 -1.49
N THR A 52 -12.95 -3.45 -0.88
CA THR A 52 -13.26 -2.29 -0.04
C THR A 52 -12.79 -1.04 -0.74
N LEU A 53 -13.66 -0.03 -0.75
CA LEU A 53 -13.39 1.32 -1.20
C LEU A 53 -13.50 2.27 0.00
N SER A 54 -12.46 3.03 0.27
CA SER A 54 -12.48 4.10 1.27
C SER A 54 -12.43 5.47 0.61
N SER A 55 -13.12 6.45 1.18
CA SER A 55 -13.03 7.86 0.78
C SER A 55 -11.97 8.63 1.57
N THR A 56 -11.22 7.98 2.45
CA THR A 56 -10.19 8.62 3.27
C THR A 56 -8.97 8.99 2.42
N ASN A 57 -8.75 10.29 2.29
CA ASN A 57 -7.56 10.86 1.67
C ASN A 57 -6.62 11.41 2.74
N TRP A 58 -5.32 11.44 2.42
CA TRP A 58 -4.28 11.94 3.32
C TRP A 58 -3.17 12.65 2.57
N GLN A 59 -2.39 13.44 3.29
CA GLN A 59 -1.34 14.27 2.70
C GLN A 59 0.04 13.69 3.03
N TYR A 60 0.93 13.59 2.03
CA TYR A 60 2.33 13.20 2.27
C TYR A 60 3.00 14.14 3.26
N ALA A 61 3.86 13.61 4.11
CA ALA A 61 4.89 14.34 4.84
C ALA A 61 6.20 13.54 4.78
N CYS A 62 7.06 13.88 3.82
CA CYS A 62 8.36 13.27 3.66
C CYS A 62 9.45 14.04 4.44
N THR A 63 10.36 13.29 5.05
CA THR A 63 11.57 13.82 5.70
C THR A 63 12.59 14.21 4.64
N CYS A 64 12.48 15.43 4.12
CA CYS A 64 13.44 16.04 3.22
C CYS A 64 13.45 17.57 3.38
N SER A 65 14.56 18.22 3.01
CA SER A 65 14.64 19.68 3.05
C SER A 65 13.66 20.32 2.06
N ALA A 66 13.08 21.45 2.45
CA ALA A 66 12.17 22.20 1.59
C ALA A 66 12.79 22.56 0.24
N GLY A 67 11.98 22.50 -0.82
CA GLY A 67 12.37 22.84 -2.19
C GLY A 67 13.23 21.79 -2.88
N LYS A 68 13.48 20.62 -2.27
CA LYS A 68 14.25 19.54 -2.89
C LYS A 68 13.37 18.67 -3.78
N ALA A 69 13.93 18.30 -4.92
CA ALA A 69 13.34 17.30 -5.80
C ALA A 69 13.62 15.89 -5.27
N VAL A 70 12.58 15.06 -5.14
CA VAL A 70 12.68 13.69 -4.63
C VAL A 70 11.94 12.70 -5.53
N LYS A 71 12.30 11.43 -5.45
CA LYS A 71 11.55 10.31 -6.05
C LYS A 71 11.01 9.43 -4.93
N LEU A 72 9.74 9.04 -5.05
CA LEU A 72 9.10 8.18 -4.07
C LEU A 72 9.27 6.70 -4.42
N VAL A 73 9.48 5.89 -3.38
CA VAL A 73 9.46 4.43 -3.45
C VAL A 73 8.46 3.96 -2.41
N TYR A 74 7.49 3.17 -2.84
CA TYR A 74 6.48 2.59 -1.96
C TYR A 74 6.86 1.16 -1.62
N MET A 75 6.49 0.74 -0.41
CA MET A 75 6.65 -0.63 0.04
C MET A 75 5.30 -1.15 0.53
N VAL A 76 4.99 -2.37 0.13
CA VAL A 76 3.80 -3.09 0.58
C VAL A 76 4.25 -4.42 1.17
N SER A 77 3.84 -4.70 2.39
CA SER A 77 4.22 -5.89 3.15
C SER A 77 3.02 -6.49 3.87
N PRO A 78 2.96 -7.83 4.00
CA PRO A 78 1.92 -8.46 4.80
C PRO A 78 2.15 -8.19 6.29
N VAL A 79 1.07 -8.06 7.05
CA VAL A 79 1.11 -8.09 8.52
C VAL A 79 1.15 -9.54 9.02
N LEU A 80 0.48 -10.45 8.29
CA LEU A 80 0.48 -11.87 8.56
C LEU A 80 1.82 -12.48 8.14
N THR A 81 2.44 -13.24 9.03
CA THR A 81 3.78 -13.80 8.84
C THR A 81 3.78 -15.23 8.30
N THR A 82 2.66 -15.94 8.46
CA THR A 82 2.55 -17.34 8.06
C THR A 82 2.03 -17.43 6.64
N THR A 83 2.83 -17.98 5.74
CA THR A 83 2.41 -18.25 4.35
C THR A 83 1.26 -19.26 4.34
N GLY A 84 0.26 -18.98 3.50
CA GLY A 84 -0.86 -19.87 3.24
C GLY A 84 -0.50 -21.00 2.28
N HIS A 85 -1.51 -21.54 1.62
CA HIS A 85 -1.39 -22.65 0.68
C HIS A 85 -0.49 -22.35 -0.53
N GLN A 86 -0.34 -21.08 -0.93
CA GLN A 86 0.54 -20.68 -2.02
C GLN A 86 1.14 -19.28 -1.80
N ALA A 87 2.14 -18.93 -2.60
CA ALA A 87 2.80 -17.62 -2.54
C ALA A 87 1.81 -16.47 -2.76
N GLY A 88 1.89 -15.44 -1.92
CA GLY A 88 0.97 -14.29 -1.93
C GLY A 88 -0.32 -14.50 -1.12
N TYR A 89 -0.56 -15.72 -0.64
CA TYR A 89 -1.58 -16.01 0.37
C TYR A 89 -0.93 -16.15 1.75
N TYR A 90 -1.65 -15.75 2.78
CA TYR A 90 -1.23 -15.83 4.16
C TYR A 90 -2.32 -16.49 4.98
N LYS A 91 -1.93 -17.28 5.98
CA LYS A 91 -2.91 -17.89 6.89
C LYS A 91 -3.63 -16.81 7.67
N LEU A 92 -4.95 -16.73 7.48
CA LEU A 92 -5.82 -15.87 8.26
C LEU A 92 -6.28 -16.59 9.52
N ASN A 93 -6.67 -17.87 9.38
CA ASN A 93 -7.01 -18.77 10.47
C ASN A 93 -6.86 -20.25 10.03
N ASP A 94 -7.42 -21.18 10.80
CA ASP A 94 -7.32 -22.63 10.53
C ASP A 94 -8.08 -23.10 9.28
N SER A 95 -9.03 -22.31 8.78
CA SER A 95 -9.90 -22.65 7.65
C SER A 95 -9.72 -21.75 6.43
N LEU A 96 -9.12 -20.57 6.61
CA LEU A 96 -9.01 -19.55 5.58
C LEU A 96 -7.59 -19.05 5.42
N ASP A 97 -7.16 -18.95 4.17
CA ASP A 97 -6.07 -18.08 3.78
C ASP A 97 -6.60 -16.77 3.18
N ILE A 98 -5.78 -15.73 3.20
CA ILE A 98 -6.09 -14.43 2.62
C ILE A 98 -5.00 -13.97 1.66
N LYS A 99 -5.41 -13.43 0.52
CA LYS A 99 -4.58 -12.65 -0.39
C LYS A 99 -5.12 -11.23 -0.46
N THR A 100 -4.21 -10.26 -0.46
CA THR A 100 -4.56 -8.84 -0.54
C THR A 100 -3.90 -8.23 -1.77
N THR A 101 -4.68 -7.44 -2.51
CA THR A 101 -4.19 -6.68 -3.66
C THR A 101 -4.66 -5.23 -3.58
N LEU A 102 -3.78 -4.29 -3.92
CA LEU A 102 -4.11 -2.87 -4.05
C LEU A 102 -4.27 -2.51 -5.53
N GLN A 103 -5.13 -1.55 -5.84
CA GLN A 103 -5.14 -0.97 -7.18
C GLN A 103 -3.94 -0.03 -7.35
N ALA A 104 -3.20 -0.15 -8.45
CA ALA A 104 -2.00 0.67 -8.68
C ALA A 104 -2.33 2.15 -8.94
N ASN A 105 -3.55 2.45 -9.39
CA ASN A 105 -4.01 3.84 -9.62
C ASN A 105 -4.07 4.67 -8.32
N ASP A 106 -4.22 4.03 -7.16
CA ASP A 106 -4.15 4.71 -5.86
C ASP A 106 -2.73 5.13 -5.49
N ILE A 107 -1.72 4.64 -6.19
CA ILE A 107 -0.31 4.97 -5.96
C ILE A 107 0.14 5.99 -7.01
N PRO A 108 0.38 7.26 -6.61
CA PRO A 108 0.80 8.30 -7.53
C PRO A 108 2.07 7.93 -8.30
N GLY A 109 2.00 8.06 -9.62
CA GLY A 109 3.10 7.79 -10.54
C GLY A 109 3.16 6.36 -11.08
N LEU A 110 2.15 5.52 -10.80
CA LEU A 110 1.96 4.23 -11.46
C LEU A 110 0.87 4.28 -12.54
N VAL A 111 0.92 3.31 -13.45
CA VAL A 111 -0.04 3.17 -14.56
C VAL A 111 -1.35 2.53 -14.09
N THR A 112 -2.45 2.86 -14.78
CA THR A 112 -3.83 2.77 -14.27
C THR A 112 -4.49 1.38 -14.22
N ASP A 113 -3.85 0.31 -14.71
CA ASP A 113 -4.48 -1.02 -14.81
C ASP A 113 -3.69 -2.16 -14.13
N GLN A 114 -2.77 -1.84 -13.22
CA GLN A 114 -2.01 -2.84 -12.49
C GLN A 114 -2.60 -3.11 -11.11
N THR A 115 -2.52 -4.37 -10.67
CA THR A 115 -2.76 -4.73 -9.27
C THR A 115 -1.41 -4.96 -8.57
N VAL A 116 -1.29 -4.43 -7.37
CA VAL A 116 -0.13 -4.62 -6.51
C VAL A 116 -0.47 -5.70 -5.52
N SER A 117 0.13 -6.89 -5.68
CA SER A 117 -0.03 -7.98 -4.72
C SER A 117 0.86 -7.78 -3.49
N VAL A 118 0.29 -7.99 -2.30
CA VAL A 118 1.03 -8.00 -1.04
C VAL A 118 1.89 -9.28 -0.97
N ASN A 119 3.21 -9.15 -0.97
CA ASN A 119 4.14 -10.30 -0.89
C ASN A 119 5.20 -10.11 0.21
N THR A 120 5.73 -11.24 0.71
CA THR A 120 6.76 -11.40 1.75
C THR A 120 8.07 -10.70 1.46
N ARG A 121 8.35 -10.38 0.19
CA ARG A 121 9.51 -9.60 -0.21
C ARG A 121 9.03 -8.20 -0.50
N PHE A 122 9.50 -7.22 0.27
CA PHE A 122 9.33 -5.78 0.08
C PHE A 122 9.20 -5.43 -1.41
N THR A 123 7.96 -5.45 -1.94
CA THR A 123 7.74 -5.14 -3.34
C THR A 123 7.95 -3.64 -3.44
N GLN A 124 9.13 -3.25 -3.89
CA GLN A 124 9.47 -1.85 -4.09
C GLN A 124 8.78 -1.38 -5.35
N ILE A 125 7.91 -0.41 -5.17
CA ILE A 125 7.18 0.21 -6.27
C ILE A 125 7.78 1.58 -6.46
N LYS A 126 8.57 1.74 -7.53
CA LYS A 126 9.29 2.97 -7.80
C LYS A 126 8.41 3.89 -8.63
N SER A 127 8.14 5.09 -8.11
CA SER A 127 7.51 6.13 -8.90
C SER A 127 8.53 6.68 -9.91
N ASN A 128 8.12 6.82 -11.17
CA ASN A 128 8.93 7.50 -12.18
C ASN A 128 8.84 9.03 -12.07
N THR A 129 7.91 9.53 -11.27
CA THR A 129 7.66 10.96 -11.04
C THR A 129 8.72 11.57 -10.13
N VAL A 130 9.19 12.75 -10.52
CA VAL A 130 9.99 13.62 -9.65
C VAL A 130 9.03 14.59 -8.96
N TYR A 131 9.03 14.58 -7.63
CA TYR A 131 8.21 15.43 -6.78
C TYR A 131 9.02 16.64 -6.35
N SER A 132 8.49 17.84 -6.57
CA SER A 132 9.20 19.09 -6.30
C SER A 132 8.21 20.24 -6.09
N ALA A 133 8.53 21.13 -5.15
CA ALA A 133 7.77 22.37 -4.96
C ALA A 133 7.79 23.26 -6.22
N ALA A 134 8.85 23.21 -7.03
CA ALA A 134 8.95 23.98 -8.27
C ALA A 134 7.91 23.56 -9.34
N THR A 135 7.43 22.32 -9.28
CA THR A 135 6.41 21.76 -10.17
C THR A 135 5.05 21.65 -9.50
N GLN A 136 4.85 22.28 -8.34
CA GLN A 136 3.62 22.19 -7.54
C GLN A 136 3.27 20.76 -7.11
N THR A 137 4.29 19.90 -6.96
CA THR A 137 4.16 18.51 -6.56
C THR A 137 5.07 18.18 -5.37
N GLY A 138 5.39 19.16 -4.53
CA GLY A 138 6.27 18.97 -3.37
C GLY A 138 5.69 17.97 -2.36
N VAL A 139 6.54 17.14 -1.78
CA VAL A 139 6.14 16.14 -0.78
C VAL A 139 6.92 16.27 0.53
N CYS A 140 7.95 17.12 0.56
CA CYS A 140 8.68 17.42 1.77
C CYS A 140 7.79 18.23 2.73
N GLN A 141 7.93 18.00 4.03
CA GLN A 141 7.09 18.67 5.03
C GLN A 141 7.22 20.21 4.98
N GLY A 142 8.41 20.72 4.63
CA GLY A 142 8.67 22.17 4.52
C GLY A 142 8.31 22.79 3.15
N ASP A 143 7.77 22.03 2.20
CA ASP A 143 7.41 22.58 0.89
C ASP A 143 6.18 23.48 1.00
N THR A 144 6.26 24.69 0.44
CA THR A 144 5.14 25.65 0.39
C THR A 144 4.13 25.33 -0.71
N SER A 145 4.56 24.62 -1.76
CA SER A 145 3.71 24.12 -2.83
C SER A 145 3.75 22.59 -2.83
N ARG A 146 2.65 21.97 -2.38
CA ARG A 146 2.60 20.54 -2.06
C ARG A 146 1.71 19.80 -3.05
N TYR A 147 2.07 18.54 -3.31
CA TYR A 147 1.21 17.58 -4.00
C TYR A 147 -0.13 17.47 -3.27
N GLY A 148 -1.23 17.22 -4.00
CA GLY A 148 -2.55 17.10 -3.38
C GLY A 148 -2.72 15.85 -2.51
N PRO A 149 -3.89 15.71 -1.85
CA PRO A 149 -4.20 14.52 -1.08
C PRO A 149 -4.15 13.24 -1.93
N VAL A 150 -3.77 12.13 -1.29
CA VAL A 150 -3.66 10.80 -1.88
C VAL A 150 -4.56 9.80 -1.15
N ASN A 151 -4.87 8.70 -1.81
CA ASN A 151 -5.76 7.64 -1.33
C ASN A 151 -5.07 6.26 -1.39
N ILE A 152 -3.75 6.19 -1.21
CA ILE A 152 -2.99 4.94 -1.30
C ILE A 152 -3.58 3.89 -0.34
N GLY A 153 -4.07 2.78 -0.90
CA GLY A 153 -4.66 1.68 -0.13
C GLY A 153 -6.18 1.78 0.05
N ALA A 154 -6.81 2.85 -0.45
CA ALA A 154 -8.26 3.02 -0.38
C ALA A 154 -9.02 1.96 -1.19
N ASN A 155 -8.47 1.50 -2.32
CA ASN A 155 -9.05 0.46 -3.15
C ASN A 155 -8.27 -0.85 -2.95
N THR A 156 -8.74 -1.64 -2.00
CA THR A 156 -8.13 -2.92 -1.63
C THR A 156 -9.09 -4.06 -1.90
N THR A 157 -8.58 -5.12 -2.54
CA THR A 157 -9.31 -6.37 -2.71
C THR A 157 -8.72 -7.44 -1.80
N PHE A 158 -9.59 -8.10 -1.03
CA PHE A 158 -9.30 -9.29 -0.25
C PHE A 158 -9.85 -10.51 -0.97
N THR A 159 -9.02 -11.54 -1.11
CA THR A 159 -9.42 -12.86 -1.60
C THR A 159 -9.24 -13.86 -0.47
N LEU A 160 -10.34 -14.44 0.00
CA LEU A 160 -10.36 -15.50 0.99
C LEU A 160 -10.36 -16.85 0.27
N TYR A 161 -9.48 -17.75 0.68
CA TYR A 161 -9.39 -19.11 0.15
C TYR A 161 -9.73 -20.12 1.24
N VAL A 162 -10.65 -21.05 0.97
CA VAL A 162 -11.00 -22.13 1.90
C VAL A 162 -9.91 -23.19 1.87
N THR A 163 -9.13 -23.27 2.95
CA THR A 163 -8.16 -24.36 3.16
C THR A 163 -8.85 -25.58 3.78
N LYS A 164 -9.79 -25.35 4.69
CA LYS A 164 -10.56 -26.39 5.38
C LYS A 164 -12.02 -25.96 5.54
N PRO A 165 -12.99 -26.75 5.04
CA PRO A 165 -14.40 -26.48 5.23
C PRO A 165 -14.78 -26.34 6.70
N PHE A 166 -15.75 -25.46 6.99
CA PHE A 166 -16.21 -25.16 8.35
C PHE A 166 -17.72 -25.32 8.50
N LEU A 167 -18.21 -25.54 9.72
CA LEU A 167 -19.65 -25.64 10.00
C LEU A 167 -20.12 -24.40 10.75
N GLY A 168 -21.32 -23.93 10.42
CA GLY A 168 -21.90 -22.74 11.06
C GLY A 168 -21.29 -21.45 10.52
N SER A 169 -21.00 -20.50 11.41
CA SER A 169 -20.44 -19.19 11.07
C SER A 169 -19.00 -19.06 11.56
N MET A 170 -18.24 -18.20 10.88
CA MET A 170 -16.89 -17.82 11.24
C MET A 170 -16.80 -16.29 11.31
N THR A 171 -16.31 -15.77 12.43
CA THR A 171 -16.08 -14.33 12.60
C THR A 171 -14.58 -14.06 12.55
N ILE A 172 -14.15 -13.20 11.62
CA ILE A 172 -12.77 -12.71 11.54
C ILE A 172 -12.69 -11.45 12.42
N PRO A 173 -11.88 -11.43 13.49
CA PRO A 173 -11.74 -10.24 14.33
C PRO A 173 -11.00 -9.12 13.59
N LYS A 174 -11.17 -7.89 14.09
CA LYS A 174 -10.38 -6.73 13.66
C LYS A 174 -8.94 -6.81 14.16
#